data_AF-A0A7J7CL57-F1
#
_entry.id   AF-A0A7J7CL57-F1
#
_cell.length_a   1.000
_cell.length_b   1.000
_cell.length_c   1.000
_cell.angle_alpha   90.00
_cell.angle_beta   90.00
_cell.angle_gamma   90.00
#
_symmetry.space_group_name_H-M   'P 1'
#
loop_
_entity.id
_entity.type
_entity.pdbx_description
1 polymer ?
#
loop_
_entity_poly.entity_id
_entity_poly.type
_entity_poly.pdbx_seq_one_letter_code
_entity_poly.pdbx_strand_id
1 'polypeptide(L)'
;MHNLLTRITILYFTLNLYFLAISNGQTQRNPFSPNASLIRYWNKQVLNNLPKPYFLFSKSSPLNTIDSAFLSKLANNHTLLAAHLDSFCSLANLFCSFDANQDLNKTSNMTVQDASFAFYSNKRFSTYGESKLGGVDSFKNYSDGLNSASGSFIKYSKDSTDHSETFVSYASDGNIADSTFGNYANGATGGSGQFKSYAPRVNVPGLRFTTYDSDGNSHKISFSSYSDETNSGSHTFTSYGKKANGAPSEFINYSDDANIVESTFTGYGALGNAANDSFASYGIKGNNPKSNFKSYGVGGNSGVDSFSNYRNGANVGQDSFQSYARNSNSGKVSFSNYGKTFNPGNDTFKDYGNGSKGQTQIGFKGYSKDRSFKDYIDKGVTFAGYTNFSDSSGSFVNKWVEEGKFFRESMLNQGNVMVMPDINDKMPRRSFLPRSIGSKLPFSTSSLPEMKEIFHAREKSTLERVILNALAECERAPSPGETKKCVGSIEDMLDFAVSVLGHSVVVRTTENVNGSKQSVRIGLVKGINGGKVTESVSCHQSMYPYLLYYCHSVPKVRVYEVDIHDVEVRKAKINRGVAICHLDTSAWNPEHGAFVALGSSPGQIEVCHWIFENDMTWTISDD
;
A
#
# COMPACT_ATOMS: atom_id res chain seq x y z
N MET A 1 0.78 -62.12 -42.49
CA MET A 1 0.07 -60.91 -41.99
C MET A 1 -0.74 -61.16 -40.72
N HIS A 2 -1.37 -62.33 -40.52
CA HIS A 2 -2.14 -62.61 -39.30
C HIS A 2 -1.34 -62.52 -37.99
N ASN A 3 -0.12 -63.07 -37.92
CA ASN A 3 0.69 -63.03 -36.69
C ASN A 3 1.22 -61.65 -36.27
N LEU A 4 1.26 -60.67 -37.18
CA LEU A 4 1.71 -59.31 -36.87
C LEU A 4 0.57 -58.48 -36.29
N LEU A 5 -0.65 -58.64 -36.82
CA LEU A 5 -1.84 -57.99 -36.27
C LEU A 5 -2.08 -58.45 -34.83
N THR A 6 -2.05 -59.76 -34.53
CA THR A 6 -2.32 -60.26 -33.18
C THR A 6 -1.33 -59.75 -32.14
N ARG A 7 -0.06 -59.56 -32.52
CA ARG A 7 0.96 -59.00 -31.62
C ARG A 7 0.77 -57.50 -31.38
N ILE A 8 0.29 -56.75 -32.39
CA ILE A 8 -0.05 -55.33 -32.24
C ILE A 8 -1.30 -55.14 -31.39
N THR A 9 -2.33 -55.99 -31.52
CA THR A 9 -3.54 -55.91 -30.70
C THR A 9 -3.25 -56.24 -29.23
N ILE A 10 -2.39 -57.23 -28.96
CA ILE A 10 -1.98 -57.58 -27.59
C ILE A 10 -1.14 -56.45 -26.96
N LEU A 11 -0.24 -55.82 -27.72
CA LEU A 11 0.55 -54.68 -27.25
C LEU A 11 -0.32 -53.44 -26.98
N TYR A 12 -1.34 -53.18 -27.80
CA TYR A 12 -2.32 -52.11 -27.57
C TYR A 12 -3.21 -52.38 -26.36
N PHE A 13 -3.61 -53.64 -26.13
CA PHE A 13 -4.43 -54.00 -24.96
C PHE A 13 -3.62 -53.93 -23.66
N THR A 14 -2.35 -54.34 -23.65
CA THR A 14 -1.47 -54.23 -22.48
C THR A 14 -1.04 -52.79 -22.20
N LEU A 15 -0.83 -51.94 -23.23
CA LEU A 15 -0.61 -50.50 -23.02
C LEU A 15 -1.87 -49.81 -22.45
N ASN A 16 -3.07 -50.16 -22.92
CA ASN A 16 -4.31 -49.57 -22.39
C ASN A 16 -4.61 -50.02 -20.95
N LEU A 17 -4.28 -51.26 -20.59
CA LEU A 17 -4.35 -51.74 -19.20
C LEU A 17 -3.31 -51.07 -18.29
N TYR A 18 -2.13 -50.72 -18.82
CA TYR A 18 -1.14 -49.91 -18.09
C TYR A 18 -1.58 -48.44 -17.95
N PHE A 19 -2.22 -47.83 -18.96
CA PHE A 19 -2.76 -46.47 -18.88
C PHE A 19 -3.98 -46.37 -17.95
N LEU A 20 -4.83 -47.42 -17.87
CA LEU A 20 -5.91 -47.52 -16.89
C LEU A 20 -5.42 -47.81 -15.47
N ALA A 21 -4.24 -48.42 -15.30
CA ALA A 21 -3.62 -48.67 -14.00
C ALA A 21 -2.83 -47.45 -13.45
N ILE A 22 -2.44 -46.50 -14.30
CA ILE A 22 -1.71 -45.28 -13.88
C ILE A 22 -2.67 -44.11 -13.56
N SER A 23 -3.97 -44.20 -13.87
CA SER A 23 -4.96 -43.17 -13.52
C SER A 23 -5.64 -43.34 -12.15
N ASN A 24 -5.27 -44.36 -11.37
CA ASN A 24 -5.83 -44.60 -10.03
C ASN A 24 -4.81 -44.41 -8.88
N GLY A 25 -3.77 -43.62 -9.13
CA GLY A 25 -2.92 -43.04 -8.08
C GLY A 25 -3.54 -41.83 -7.38
N GLN A 26 -4.87 -41.80 -7.17
CA GLN A 26 -5.40 -40.92 -6.12
C GLN A 26 -5.03 -41.58 -4.79
N THR A 27 -3.96 -41.10 -4.15
CA THR A 27 -3.82 -41.27 -2.71
C THR A 27 -5.17 -40.94 -2.11
N GLN A 28 -5.80 -41.93 -1.48
CA GLN A 28 -7.14 -41.82 -0.94
C GLN A 28 -7.11 -40.65 0.05
N ARG A 29 -7.55 -39.46 -0.41
CA ARG A 29 -7.41 -38.24 0.39
C ARG A 29 -8.21 -38.47 1.66
N ASN A 30 -7.54 -38.38 2.81
CA ASN A 30 -8.18 -38.61 4.09
C ASN A 30 -9.44 -37.73 4.17
N PRO A 31 -10.64 -38.31 4.34
CA PRO A 31 -11.90 -37.58 4.32
C PRO A 31 -12.00 -36.56 5.47
N PHE A 32 -11.14 -36.67 6.49
CA PHE A 32 -11.08 -35.75 7.61
C PHE A 32 -10.00 -34.67 7.48
N SER A 33 -9.31 -34.59 6.34
CA SER A 33 -8.36 -33.50 6.09
C SER A 33 -9.08 -32.14 6.01
N PRO A 34 -8.43 -31.02 6.36
CA PRO A 34 -8.97 -29.67 6.17
C PRO A 34 -9.50 -29.41 4.77
N ASN A 35 -8.76 -29.85 3.73
CA ASN A 35 -9.19 -29.69 2.34
C ASN A 35 -10.47 -30.49 2.04
N ALA A 36 -10.58 -31.73 2.51
CA ALA A 36 -11.81 -32.51 2.38
C ALA A 36 -13.00 -31.85 3.12
N SER A 37 -12.75 -31.25 4.29
CA SER A 37 -13.75 -30.46 5.02
C SER A 37 -14.22 -29.24 4.22
N LEU A 38 -13.29 -28.48 3.65
CA LEU A 38 -13.59 -27.35 2.79
C LEU A 38 -14.41 -27.75 1.55
N ILE A 39 -14.08 -28.86 0.90
CA ILE A 39 -14.84 -29.38 -0.26
C ILE A 39 -16.29 -29.69 0.14
N ARG A 40 -16.51 -30.34 1.30
CA ARG A 40 -17.87 -30.59 1.80
C ARG A 40 -18.60 -29.30 2.13
N TYR A 41 -17.92 -28.35 2.75
CA TYR A 41 -18.48 -27.04 3.09
C TYR A 41 -18.92 -26.30 1.82
N TRP A 42 -18.05 -26.26 0.80
CA TRP A 42 -18.36 -25.68 -0.50
C TRP A 42 -19.60 -26.29 -1.12
N ASN A 43 -19.70 -27.63 -1.18
CA ASN A 43 -20.84 -28.32 -1.77
C ASN A 43 -22.16 -28.07 -1.02
N LYS A 44 -22.09 -27.71 0.28
CA LYS A 44 -23.26 -27.33 1.06
C LYS A 44 -23.70 -25.90 0.79
N GLN A 45 -22.74 -24.99 0.59
CA GLN A 45 -23.01 -23.55 0.49
C GLN A 45 -23.24 -23.07 -0.95
N VAL A 46 -22.57 -23.67 -1.93
CA VAL A 46 -22.68 -23.28 -3.35
C VAL A 46 -23.66 -24.22 -4.05
N LEU A 47 -24.78 -23.68 -4.51
CA LEU A 47 -25.89 -24.46 -5.08
C LEU A 47 -25.83 -24.63 -6.61
N ASN A 48 -24.83 -24.03 -7.28
CA ASN A 48 -24.57 -24.30 -8.69
C ASN A 48 -23.63 -25.51 -8.88
N ASN A 49 -23.64 -26.06 -10.10
CA ASN A 49 -22.84 -27.24 -10.47
C ASN A 49 -21.51 -26.88 -11.16
N LEU A 50 -21.03 -25.64 -10.99
CA LEU A 50 -19.82 -25.20 -11.65
C LEU A 50 -18.55 -25.82 -11.01
N PRO A 51 -17.45 -25.96 -11.78
CA PRO A 51 -16.20 -26.49 -11.25
C PRO A 51 -15.68 -25.67 -10.07
N LYS A 52 -15.11 -26.36 -9.08
CA LYS A 52 -14.47 -25.68 -7.95
C LYS A 52 -13.26 -24.89 -8.44
N PRO A 53 -13.10 -23.62 -8.01
CA PRO A 53 -12.01 -22.76 -8.45
C PRO A 53 -10.65 -23.28 -7.96
N TYR A 54 -9.84 -23.84 -8.86
CA TYR A 54 -8.52 -24.37 -8.48
C TYR A 54 -7.64 -23.32 -7.79
N PHE A 55 -7.64 -22.07 -8.29
CA PHE A 55 -6.83 -20.98 -7.72
C PHE A 55 -7.16 -20.73 -6.24
N LEU A 56 -8.44 -20.71 -5.86
CA LEU A 56 -8.85 -20.49 -4.48
C LEU A 56 -8.53 -21.71 -3.62
N PHE A 57 -8.81 -22.93 -4.10
CA PHE A 57 -8.51 -24.15 -3.35
C PHE A 57 -7.00 -24.40 -3.19
N SER A 58 -6.18 -23.92 -4.12
CA SER A 58 -4.71 -23.99 -4.01
C SER A 58 -4.16 -23.14 -2.86
N LYS A 59 -4.92 -22.16 -2.37
CA LYS A 59 -4.61 -21.32 -1.21
C LYS A 59 -5.06 -21.94 0.12
N SER A 60 -5.73 -23.09 0.10
CA SER A 60 -6.13 -23.81 1.31
C SER A 60 -4.92 -24.27 2.13
N SER A 61 -5.14 -24.54 3.42
CA SER A 61 -4.10 -25.04 4.30
C SER A 61 -3.51 -26.37 3.79
N PRO A 62 -2.18 -26.54 3.78
CA PRO A 62 -1.54 -27.80 3.39
C PRO A 62 -1.58 -28.85 4.51
N LEU A 63 -2.13 -28.52 5.67
CA LEU A 63 -2.20 -29.41 6.83
C LEU A 63 -2.87 -30.73 6.49
N ASN A 64 -2.24 -31.84 6.88
CA ASN A 64 -2.89 -33.14 6.92
C ASN A 64 -3.80 -33.25 8.16
N THR A 65 -4.52 -34.36 8.28
CA THR A 65 -5.47 -34.59 9.38
C THR A 65 -4.80 -34.59 10.76
N ILE A 66 -3.59 -35.16 10.88
CA ILE A 66 -2.87 -35.28 12.16
C ILE A 66 -2.39 -33.90 12.61
N ASP A 67 -1.72 -33.17 11.72
CA ASP A 67 -1.18 -31.84 12.02
C ASP A 67 -2.31 -30.84 12.30
N SER A 68 -3.43 -30.93 11.56
CA SER A 68 -4.60 -30.10 11.82
C SER A 68 -5.21 -30.38 13.20
N ALA A 69 -5.30 -31.63 13.63
CA ALA A 69 -5.81 -31.98 14.95
C ALA A 69 -4.86 -31.52 16.07
N PHE A 70 -3.55 -31.72 15.87
CA PHE A 70 -2.51 -31.27 16.79
C PHE A 70 -2.54 -29.74 16.97
N LEU A 71 -2.47 -28.99 15.87
CA LEU A 71 -2.48 -27.52 15.91
C LEU A 71 -3.82 -26.97 16.40
N SER A 72 -4.95 -27.59 16.08
CA SER A 72 -6.26 -27.18 16.61
C SER A 72 -6.36 -27.37 18.12
N LYS A 73 -5.71 -28.40 18.69
CA LYS A 73 -5.59 -28.58 20.15
C LYS A 73 -4.72 -27.49 20.77
N LEU A 74 -3.56 -27.19 20.15
CA LEU A 74 -2.69 -26.11 20.62
C LEU A 74 -3.37 -24.74 20.54
N ALA A 75 -4.16 -24.46 19.51
CA ALA A 75 -4.86 -23.19 19.35
C ALA A 75 -5.89 -22.89 20.47
N ASN A 76 -6.26 -23.88 21.31
CA ASN A 76 -7.06 -23.63 22.51
C ASN A 76 -6.23 -23.04 23.68
N ASN A 77 -4.91 -23.07 23.60
CA ASN A 77 -3.99 -22.53 24.61
C ASN A 77 -2.87 -21.76 23.88
N HIS A 78 -3.02 -20.44 23.82
CA HIS A 78 -2.16 -19.55 23.02
C HIS A 78 -0.68 -19.61 23.43
N THR A 79 -0.37 -19.81 24.71
CA THR A 79 1.01 -20.00 25.19
C THR A 79 1.62 -21.30 24.67
N LEU A 80 0.85 -22.39 24.62
CA LEU A 80 1.32 -23.66 24.04
C LEU A 80 1.50 -23.56 22.52
N LEU A 81 0.62 -22.81 21.84
CA LEU A 81 0.77 -22.55 20.40
C LEU A 81 2.02 -21.71 20.12
N ALA A 82 2.28 -20.66 20.92
CA ALA A 82 3.48 -19.83 20.84
C ALA A 82 4.76 -20.67 20.98
N ALA A 83 4.79 -21.60 21.96
CA ALA A 83 5.90 -22.53 22.15
C ALA A 83 6.15 -23.46 20.94
N HIS A 84 5.20 -23.60 20.02
CA HIS A 84 5.29 -24.40 18.80
C HIS A 84 5.20 -23.55 17.53
N LEU A 85 5.54 -22.26 17.60
CA LEU A 85 5.40 -21.32 16.48
C LEU A 85 6.11 -21.80 15.20
N ASP A 86 7.35 -22.30 15.29
CA ASP A 86 8.10 -22.76 14.11
C ASP A 86 7.39 -23.93 13.39
N SER A 87 6.86 -24.88 14.16
CA SER A 87 6.04 -25.98 13.64
C SER A 87 4.72 -25.45 13.07
N PHE A 88 4.09 -24.48 13.73
CA PHE A 88 2.86 -23.88 13.23
C PHE A 88 3.08 -23.18 11.88
N CYS A 89 4.15 -22.39 11.77
CA CYS A 89 4.49 -21.66 10.55
C CYS A 89 4.86 -22.58 9.40
N SER A 90 5.68 -23.61 9.65
CA SER A 90 6.09 -24.56 8.62
C SER A 90 4.96 -25.47 8.16
N LEU A 91 4.22 -26.09 9.09
CA LEU A 91 3.15 -27.05 8.76
C LEU A 91 1.94 -26.38 8.10
N ALA A 92 1.56 -25.18 8.55
CA ALA A 92 0.42 -24.46 7.98
C ALA A 92 0.79 -23.55 6.81
N ASN A 93 2.07 -23.50 6.41
CA ASN A 93 2.59 -22.61 5.37
C ASN A 93 2.27 -21.13 5.64
N LEU A 94 2.72 -20.65 6.80
CA LEU A 94 2.62 -19.26 7.22
C LEU A 94 3.92 -18.52 6.94
N PHE A 95 3.82 -17.22 6.75
CA PHE A 95 4.97 -16.34 6.68
C PHE A 95 5.21 -15.75 8.06
N CYS A 96 6.20 -16.25 8.80
CA CYS A 96 6.50 -15.78 10.15
C CYS A 96 7.84 -15.03 10.26
N SER A 97 8.63 -15.00 9.19
CA SER A 97 9.95 -14.37 9.14
C SER A 97 9.85 -12.92 8.62
N PHE A 98 9.27 -12.04 9.43
CA PHE A 98 9.11 -10.62 9.09
C PHE A 98 10.35 -9.77 9.37
N ASP A 99 11.00 -10.05 10.49
CA ASP A 99 12.23 -9.39 10.89
C ASP A 99 13.39 -10.15 10.24
N ALA A 100 14.07 -9.54 9.26
CA ALA A 100 15.35 -10.08 8.79
C ALA A 100 16.25 -10.25 10.00
N ASN A 101 16.88 -11.43 10.15
CA ASN A 101 17.81 -11.74 11.23
C ASN A 101 18.62 -10.47 11.58
N GLN A 102 18.35 -9.90 12.75
CA GLN A 102 19.09 -8.74 13.24
C GLN A 102 20.59 -9.06 13.45
N ASP A 103 20.98 -10.33 13.25
CA ASP A 103 22.33 -10.88 13.26
C ASP A 103 23.14 -10.56 11.98
N LEU A 104 23.15 -9.29 11.57
CA LEU A 104 24.26 -8.75 10.80
C LEU A 104 24.91 -7.62 11.61
N ASN A 105 25.52 -8.03 12.74
CA ASN A 105 26.62 -7.34 13.42
C ASN A 105 27.89 -7.24 12.52
N LYS A 106 27.72 -7.05 11.21
CA LYS A 106 28.79 -6.58 10.33
C LYS A 106 28.59 -5.09 10.13
N THR A 107 28.92 -4.35 11.18
CA THR A 107 29.19 -2.92 11.13
C THR A 107 30.36 -2.72 10.17
N SER A 108 30.11 -2.33 8.93
CA SER A 108 31.18 -1.90 8.04
C SER A 108 31.44 -0.42 8.33
N ASN A 109 32.48 -0.13 9.13
CA ASN A 109 33.10 1.19 9.16
C ASN A 109 33.84 1.38 7.82
N MET A 110 33.09 1.65 6.75
CA MET A 110 33.65 1.92 5.44
C MET A 110 33.81 3.43 5.30
N THR A 111 35.03 3.92 5.54
CA THR A 111 35.50 5.19 4.97
C THR A 111 35.67 4.98 3.47
N VAL A 112 34.61 5.20 2.68
CA VAL A 112 34.68 5.12 1.20
C VAL A 112 34.99 6.51 0.65
N GLN A 113 35.87 6.58 -0.35
CA GLN A 113 35.86 7.69 -1.33
C GLN A 113 34.45 7.79 -1.96
N ASP A 114 34.10 8.96 -2.47
CA ASP A 114 32.77 9.24 -3.02
C ASP A 114 32.29 8.12 -3.93
N ALA A 115 31.07 7.62 -3.69
CA ALA A 115 30.58 6.42 -4.35
C ALA A 115 29.22 6.62 -5.01
N SER A 116 29.11 6.10 -6.24
CA SER A 116 27.86 6.02 -6.99
C SER A 116 27.38 4.57 -6.99
N PHE A 117 26.41 4.25 -6.14
CA PHE A 117 25.85 2.90 -6.03
C PHE A 117 24.60 2.75 -6.91
N ALA A 118 24.68 1.89 -7.92
CA ALA A 118 23.55 1.60 -8.80
C ALA A 118 22.49 0.69 -8.14
N PHE A 119 22.94 -0.33 -7.40
CA PHE A 119 22.08 -1.29 -6.70
C PHE A 119 22.67 -1.64 -5.34
N TYR A 120 21.85 -1.62 -4.29
CA TYR A 120 22.28 -1.96 -2.94
C TYR A 120 21.10 -2.49 -2.14
N SER A 121 21.29 -3.52 -1.31
CA SER A 121 20.17 -4.18 -0.63
C SER A 121 20.44 -4.37 0.86
N ASN A 122 19.56 -3.80 1.69
CA ASN A 122 19.39 -4.07 3.13
C ASN A 122 20.62 -3.94 4.03
N LYS A 123 21.62 -3.16 3.60
CA LYS A 123 22.74 -2.85 4.47
C LYS A 123 22.39 -1.74 5.45
N ARG A 124 23.12 -1.67 6.56
CA ARG A 124 22.96 -0.63 7.56
C ARG A 124 24.22 0.21 7.63
N PHE A 125 24.06 1.52 7.69
CA PHE A 125 25.15 2.47 7.84
C PHE A 125 24.99 3.22 9.15
N SER A 126 25.93 3.06 10.06
CA SER A 126 26.02 3.90 11.27
C SER A 126 26.43 5.32 10.91
N THR A 127 27.42 5.45 10.03
CA THR A 127 27.93 6.70 9.47
C THR A 127 28.32 6.46 8.02
N TYR A 128 28.01 7.41 7.15
CA TYR A 128 28.51 7.45 5.78
C TYR A 128 28.63 8.91 5.32
N GLY A 129 29.65 9.25 4.53
CA GLY A 129 29.82 10.61 3.98
C GLY A 129 30.11 11.71 5.00
N GLU A 130 30.50 11.39 6.24
CA GLU A 130 30.78 12.40 7.28
C GLU A 130 32.05 13.21 6.98
N SER A 131 31.97 14.53 7.19
CA SER A 131 33.06 15.51 7.08
C SER A 131 33.80 15.52 5.74
N LYS A 132 33.05 15.37 4.64
CA LYS A 132 33.58 15.43 3.28
C LYS A 132 33.85 16.87 2.84
N LEU A 133 34.83 17.05 1.96
CA LEU A 133 35.15 18.32 1.31
C LEU A 133 34.95 18.16 -0.20
N GLY A 134 33.92 18.79 -0.75
CA GLY A 134 33.49 18.57 -2.14
C GLY A 134 33.02 17.14 -2.39
N GLY A 135 32.68 16.83 -3.65
CA GLY A 135 32.33 15.48 -4.08
C GLY A 135 30.83 15.19 -4.13
N VAL A 136 30.48 13.99 -4.59
CA VAL A 136 29.08 13.54 -4.74
C VAL A 136 28.89 12.09 -4.31
N ASP A 137 28.00 11.86 -3.35
CA ASP A 137 27.51 10.53 -2.99
C ASP A 137 26.11 10.27 -3.59
N SER A 138 25.95 9.18 -4.35
CA SER A 138 24.69 8.91 -5.05
C SER A 138 24.24 7.46 -4.94
N PHE A 139 23.00 7.25 -4.48
CA PHE A 139 22.32 5.97 -4.40
C PHE A 139 21.14 5.95 -5.36
N LYS A 140 21.20 5.07 -6.37
CA LYS A 140 20.13 4.99 -7.37
C LYS A 140 18.97 4.10 -6.91
N ASN A 141 19.24 2.81 -6.66
CA ASN A 141 18.21 1.84 -6.27
C ASN A 141 18.62 1.13 -4.97
N TYR A 142 18.09 1.58 -3.84
CA TYR A 142 18.43 1.02 -2.53
C TYR A 142 17.29 0.17 -1.98
N SER A 143 17.46 -1.15 -1.91
CA SER A 143 16.46 -2.12 -1.44
C SER A 143 15.17 -2.14 -2.28
N ASP A 144 15.23 -1.69 -3.52
CA ASP A 144 14.08 -1.66 -4.43
C ASP A 144 13.66 -3.08 -4.86
N GLY A 145 12.35 -3.32 -4.92
CA GLY A 145 11.73 -4.59 -5.29
C GLY A 145 11.90 -5.71 -4.26
N LEU A 146 12.47 -5.43 -3.09
CA LEU A 146 12.61 -6.42 -2.03
C LEU A 146 11.28 -6.61 -1.30
N ASN A 147 10.93 -7.87 -1.01
CA ASN A 147 9.76 -8.18 -0.20
C ASN A 147 9.82 -7.51 1.19
N SER A 148 11.01 -7.53 1.82
CA SER A 148 11.30 -6.85 3.08
C SER A 148 12.55 -5.99 2.95
N ALA A 149 12.40 -4.68 3.07
CA ALA A 149 13.48 -3.69 3.05
C ALA A 149 13.78 -3.18 4.47
N SER A 150 15.04 -3.26 4.93
CA SER A 150 15.40 -2.93 6.33
C SER A 150 16.74 -2.21 6.54
N GLY A 151 17.24 -1.52 5.51
CA GLY A 151 18.58 -0.92 5.49
C GLY A 151 18.68 0.51 6.02
N SER A 152 18.81 0.67 7.34
CA SER A 152 18.84 1.99 7.98
C SER A 152 20.15 2.78 7.77
N PHE A 153 20.05 4.10 7.68
CA PHE A 153 21.15 5.06 7.71
C PHE A 153 21.05 5.90 8.99
N ILE A 154 21.98 5.77 9.92
CA ILE A 154 21.91 6.52 11.18
C ILE A 154 22.51 7.92 11.02
N LYS A 155 23.64 8.06 10.32
CA LYS A 155 24.24 9.35 9.96
C LYS A 155 24.72 9.33 8.52
N TYR A 156 24.40 10.36 7.77
CA TYR A 156 24.72 10.51 6.36
C TYR A 156 25.09 11.97 6.05
N SER A 157 26.22 12.20 5.38
CA SER A 157 26.73 13.53 4.99
C SER A 157 26.87 14.55 6.13
N LYS A 158 27.07 14.08 7.37
CA LYS A 158 27.15 14.96 8.54
C LYS A 158 28.39 15.86 8.48
N ASP A 159 28.25 17.14 8.82
CA ASP A 159 29.32 18.14 8.91
C ASP A 159 30.19 18.27 7.63
N SER A 160 29.61 17.99 6.46
CA SER A 160 30.31 18.05 5.16
C SER A 160 30.29 19.46 4.55
N THR A 161 31.30 19.81 3.77
CA THR A 161 31.45 21.12 3.13
C THR A 161 31.49 20.98 1.62
N ASP A 162 30.64 21.72 0.89
CA ASP A 162 30.49 21.70 -0.57
C ASP A 162 30.24 20.31 -1.17
N HIS A 163 29.80 19.36 -0.35
CA HIS A 163 29.48 17.99 -0.76
C HIS A 163 28.03 17.89 -1.21
N SER A 164 27.74 17.05 -2.20
CA SER A 164 26.38 16.77 -2.62
C SER A 164 25.99 15.32 -2.40
N GLU A 165 24.77 15.09 -1.94
CA GLU A 165 24.25 13.74 -1.76
C GLU A 165 22.92 13.54 -2.44
N THR A 166 22.70 12.35 -3.00
CA THR A 166 21.48 12.04 -3.75
C THR A 166 20.99 10.63 -3.50
N PHE A 167 19.71 10.49 -3.17
CA PHE A 167 18.95 9.24 -3.26
C PHE A 167 17.91 9.36 -4.37
N VAL A 168 18.02 8.52 -5.40
CA VAL A 168 16.99 8.44 -6.45
C VAL A 168 15.81 7.60 -5.97
N SER A 169 16.08 6.45 -5.37
CA SER A 169 15.05 5.53 -4.89
C SER A 169 15.55 4.71 -3.70
N TYR A 170 14.69 4.57 -2.70
CA TYR A 170 14.88 3.69 -1.56
C TYR A 170 13.61 2.87 -1.33
N ALA A 171 13.72 1.55 -1.26
CA ALA A 171 12.67 0.58 -0.96
C ALA A 171 11.40 0.74 -1.81
N SER A 172 11.55 1.11 -3.09
CA SER A 172 10.43 1.14 -4.02
C SER A 172 9.86 -0.26 -4.22
N ASP A 173 8.53 -0.36 -4.39
CA ASP A 173 7.87 -1.60 -4.84
C ASP A 173 8.04 -2.82 -3.90
N GLY A 174 8.22 -2.59 -2.60
CA GLY A 174 8.34 -3.65 -1.58
C GLY A 174 7.03 -3.95 -0.83
N ASN A 175 6.93 -5.09 -0.13
CA ASN A 175 5.77 -5.34 0.75
C ASN A 175 5.94 -4.74 2.12
N ILE A 176 7.16 -4.79 2.64
CA ILE A 176 7.50 -4.28 3.96
C ILE A 176 8.73 -3.40 3.79
N ALA A 177 8.69 -2.18 4.31
CA ALA A 177 9.86 -1.34 4.45
C ALA A 177 9.96 -0.85 5.89
N ASP A 178 10.92 -1.35 6.66
CA ASP A 178 11.21 -0.91 8.03
C ASP A 178 12.60 -0.32 8.12
N SER A 179 12.69 1.00 8.01
CA SER A 179 14.00 1.65 7.97
C SER A 179 13.97 2.99 8.67
N THR A 180 15.15 3.33 9.19
CA THR A 180 15.38 4.60 9.86
C THR A 180 16.46 5.36 9.10
N PHE A 181 16.15 6.60 8.76
CA PHE A 181 17.12 7.65 8.48
C PHE A 181 17.24 8.52 9.73
N GLY A 182 18.40 8.47 10.38
CA GLY A 182 18.71 9.28 11.56
C GLY A 182 18.97 10.72 11.14
N ASN A 183 20.23 11.03 10.81
CA ASN A 183 20.66 12.37 10.45
C ASN A 183 21.16 12.40 9.01
N TYR A 184 20.44 13.11 8.14
CA TYR A 184 20.82 13.37 6.76
C TYR A 184 21.37 14.79 6.65
N ALA A 185 22.61 14.95 6.17
CA ALA A 185 23.30 16.22 5.93
C ALA A 185 23.37 17.18 7.13
N ASN A 186 23.27 16.69 8.37
CA ASN A 186 23.24 17.58 9.52
C ASN A 186 24.54 18.39 9.65
N GLY A 187 24.45 19.72 9.74
CA GLY A 187 25.61 20.61 9.86
C GLY A 187 26.36 20.82 8.54
N ALA A 188 25.78 20.41 7.39
CA ALA A 188 26.42 20.60 6.10
C ALA A 188 26.53 22.09 5.73
N THR A 189 27.64 22.48 5.08
CA THR A 189 27.89 23.86 4.65
C THR A 189 28.15 23.89 3.14
N GLY A 190 27.33 24.61 2.37
CA GLY A 190 27.40 24.57 0.91
C GLY A 190 27.02 23.20 0.33
N GLY A 191 27.05 23.04 -1.00
CA GLY A 191 26.63 21.79 -1.66
C GLY A 191 25.11 21.58 -1.69
N SER A 192 24.66 20.31 -1.84
CA SER A 192 23.22 20.02 -1.94
C SER A 192 22.79 18.59 -1.57
N GLY A 193 21.61 18.47 -0.97
CA GLY A 193 20.97 17.19 -0.62
C GLY A 193 19.70 16.96 -1.43
N GLN A 194 19.60 15.81 -2.10
CA GLN A 194 18.41 15.43 -2.87
C GLN A 194 17.91 14.04 -2.50
N PHE A 195 16.62 13.92 -2.17
CA PHE A 195 15.97 12.63 -1.96
C PHE A 195 14.72 12.55 -2.82
N LYS A 196 14.78 11.79 -3.91
CA LYS A 196 13.68 11.74 -4.87
C LYS A 196 12.53 10.87 -4.38
N SER A 197 12.75 9.60 -4.01
CA SER A 197 11.65 8.76 -3.51
C SER A 197 12.05 7.82 -2.39
N TYR A 198 11.36 7.92 -1.26
CA TYR A 198 11.51 7.01 -0.13
C TYR A 198 10.26 6.13 0.01
N ALA A 199 10.42 4.85 -0.28
CA ALA A 199 9.46 3.76 -0.15
C ALA A 199 8.12 4.00 -0.88
N PRO A 200 8.13 4.43 -2.16
CA PRO A 200 6.90 4.49 -2.93
C PRO A 200 6.36 3.08 -3.22
N ARG A 201 5.03 2.94 -3.28
CA ARG A 201 4.33 1.69 -3.58
C ARG A 201 4.72 0.54 -2.64
N VAL A 202 4.92 0.87 -1.36
CA VAL A 202 5.14 -0.14 -0.32
C VAL A 202 3.83 -0.49 0.37
N ASN A 203 3.53 -1.79 0.48
CA ASN A 203 2.27 -2.23 1.10
C ASN A 203 2.22 -1.85 2.59
N VAL A 204 3.28 -2.15 3.35
CA VAL A 204 3.42 -1.92 4.78
C VAL A 204 4.67 -1.14 5.17
N PRO A 205 4.70 0.20 4.99
CA PRO A 205 5.81 1.04 5.43
C PRO A 205 5.85 1.19 6.96
N GLY A 206 7.08 1.35 7.45
CA GLY A 206 7.49 1.43 8.83
C GLY A 206 8.63 2.42 9.02
N LEU A 207 8.47 3.62 8.47
CA LEU A 207 9.59 4.49 8.16
C LEU A 207 9.81 5.53 9.25
N ARG A 208 11.08 5.84 9.51
CA ARG A 208 11.45 6.87 10.50
C ARG A 208 12.50 7.76 9.90
N PHE A 209 12.24 9.06 9.81
CA PHE A 209 13.22 10.06 9.43
C PHE A 209 13.38 11.01 10.61
N THR A 210 14.59 11.13 11.18
CA THR A 210 14.80 12.00 12.34
C THR A 210 15.10 13.41 11.88
N THR A 211 16.19 13.64 11.16
CA THR A 211 16.55 14.98 10.68
C THR A 211 16.99 14.96 9.24
N TYR A 212 16.44 15.87 8.45
CA TYR A 212 16.96 16.23 7.14
C TYR A 212 17.50 17.65 7.23
N ASP A 213 18.82 17.75 7.22
CA ASP A 213 19.63 18.96 7.31
C ASP A 213 19.18 19.94 8.42
N SER A 214 19.48 19.59 9.68
CA SER A 214 18.96 20.31 10.86
C SER A 214 19.84 21.43 11.41
N ASP A 215 20.99 21.70 10.81
CA ASP A 215 21.88 22.82 11.18
C ASP A 215 22.66 23.30 9.94
N GLY A 216 22.08 23.14 8.74
CA GLY A 216 22.73 23.44 7.46
C GLY A 216 23.00 24.92 7.23
N ASN A 217 24.08 25.24 6.53
CA ASN A 217 24.45 26.60 6.17
C ASN A 217 24.68 26.71 4.66
N SER A 218 23.80 27.42 3.96
CA SER A 218 23.80 27.56 2.50
C SER A 218 23.79 26.22 1.74
N HIS A 219 23.33 25.15 2.38
CA HIS A 219 23.20 23.81 1.80
C HIS A 219 21.77 23.63 1.25
N LYS A 220 21.63 23.44 -0.08
CA LYS A 220 20.31 23.36 -0.73
C LYS A 220 19.72 21.96 -0.58
N ILE A 221 18.50 21.84 -0.06
CA ILE A 221 17.85 20.54 0.15
C ILE A 221 16.54 20.38 -0.61
N SER A 222 16.29 19.17 -1.11
CA SER A 222 15.01 18.81 -1.74
C SER A 222 14.60 17.36 -1.44
N PHE A 223 13.31 17.14 -1.19
CA PHE A 223 12.70 15.83 -1.00
C PHE A 223 11.44 15.70 -1.87
N SER A 224 11.44 14.83 -2.88
CA SER A 224 10.29 14.75 -3.79
C SER A 224 9.15 13.89 -3.25
N SER A 225 9.38 12.66 -2.78
CA SER A 225 8.31 11.83 -2.23
C SER A 225 8.70 10.97 -1.04
N TYR A 226 7.82 10.94 -0.04
CA TYR A 226 7.97 10.11 1.15
C TYR A 226 6.71 9.25 1.35
N SER A 227 6.86 7.94 1.18
CA SER A 227 5.82 6.93 1.44
C SER A 227 4.52 7.14 0.66
N ASP A 228 4.63 7.33 -0.66
CA ASP A 228 3.48 7.48 -1.58
C ASP A 228 2.92 6.12 -2.02
N GLU A 229 1.63 6.06 -2.38
CA GLU A 229 0.91 4.87 -2.89
C GLU A 229 0.96 3.65 -1.96
N THR A 230 0.90 3.86 -0.64
CA THR A 230 1.02 2.78 0.35
C THR A 230 -0.34 2.28 0.82
N ASN A 231 -0.47 0.99 1.09
CA ASN A 231 -1.76 0.43 1.50
C ASN A 231 -2.08 0.65 2.99
N SER A 232 -1.18 0.23 3.88
CA SER A 232 -1.38 0.41 5.32
C SER A 232 -0.06 0.55 6.03
N GLY A 233 0.10 1.37 7.06
CA GLY A 233 1.46 1.66 7.51
C GLY A 233 1.56 2.66 8.62
N SER A 234 2.80 2.84 9.10
CA SER A 234 3.13 4.00 9.91
C SER A 234 4.48 4.58 9.53
N HIS A 235 4.56 5.91 9.60
CA HIS A 235 5.78 6.61 9.30
C HIS A 235 5.89 7.95 10.03
N THR A 236 7.13 8.30 10.36
CA THR A 236 7.43 9.49 11.13
C THR A 236 8.55 10.32 10.49
N PHE A 237 8.38 11.64 10.54
CA PHE A 237 9.41 12.60 10.15
C PHE A 237 9.57 13.64 11.26
N THR A 238 10.74 13.70 11.91
CA THR A 238 10.90 14.56 13.08
C THR A 238 11.21 16.00 12.68
N SER A 239 12.22 16.25 11.83
CA SER A 239 12.51 17.61 11.39
C SER A 239 13.14 17.72 10.01
N TYR A 240 12.69 18.71 9.24
CA TYR A 240 13.22 19.06 7.93
C TYR A 240 13.67 20.53 7.93
N GLY A 241 14.92 20.82 7.57
CA GLY A 241 15.47 22.17 7.52
C GLY A 241 15.44 22.91 8.85
N LYS A 242 15.62 22.19 9.98
CA LYS A 242 15.66 22.84 11.31
C LYS A 242 16.88 23.78 11.32
N LYS A 243 16.76 25.02 11.79
CA LYS A 243 17.84 26.02 11.91
C LYS A 243 18.68 26.25 10.64
N ALA A 244 18.17 25.91 9.46
CA ALA A 244 18.89 26.11 8.21
C ALA A 244 19.12 27.61 7.96
N ASN A 245 20.30 27.97 7.44
CA ASN A 245 20.68 29.35 7.18
C ASN A 245 20.93 29.58 5.69
N GLY A 246 20.15 30.45 5.05
CA GLY A 246 20.48 31.02 3.73
C GLY A 246 20.28 30.11 2.50
N ALA A 247 19.72 28.91 2.63
CA ALA A 247 19.36 28.07 1.48
C ALA A 247 17.88 27.66 1.51
N PRO A 248 17.20 27.61 0.34
CA PRO A 248 15.82 27.18 0.25
C PRO A 248 15.67 25.67 0.46
N SER A 249 14.64 25.27 1.19
CA SER A 249 14.27 23.89 1.42
C SER A 249 12.99 23.53 0.64
N GLU A 250 12.96 22.38 -0.01
CA GLU A 250 11.80 21.94 -0.82
C GLU A 250 11.34 20.52 -0.45
N PHE A 251 10.06 20.35 -0.11
CA PHE A 251 9.44 19.04 0.03
C PHE A 251 8.17 18.98 -0.82
N ILE A 252 8.12 18.06 -1.78
CA ILE A 252 6.97 17.96 -2.68
C ILE A 252 5.85 17.13 -2.04
N ASN A 253 6.02 15.82 -1.85
CA ASN A 253 4.94 14.93 -1.40
C ASN A 253 5.30 14.13 -0.15
N TYR A 254 4.38 14.10 0.80
CA TYR A 254 4.43 13.21 1.95
C TYR A 254 3.13 12.41 2.01
N SER A 255 3.18 11.13 1.64
CA SER A 255 2.04 10.21 1.59
C SER A 255 0.91 10.63 0.64
N ASP A 256 1.25 10.87 -0.62
CA ASP A 256 0.26 10.98 -1.70
C ASP A 256 -0.37 9.60 -2.00
N ASP A 257 -1.68 9.58 -2.24
CA ASP A 257 -2.46 8.38 -2.60
C ASP A 257 -2.30 7.18 -1.64
N ALA A 258 -2.03 7.42 -0.35
CA ALA A 258 -1.91 6.38 0.68
C ALA A 258 -3.28 5.96 1.27
N ASN A 259 -3.53 4.67 1.47
CA ASN A 259 -4.83 4.18 1.96
C ASN A 259 -4.99 4.37 3.49
N ILE A 260 -4.53 3.44 4.34
CA ILE A 260 -4.68 3.49 5.80
C ILE A 260 -3.32 3.69 6.47
N VAL A 261 -2.79 4.90 6.36
CA VAL A 261 -1.45 5.21 6.88
C VAL A 261 -1.51 6.16 8.09
N GLU A 262 -0.80 5.81 9.15
CA GLU A 262 -0.53 6.71 10.27
C GLU A 262 0.74 7.51 9.99
N SER A 263 0.57 8.81 9.90
CA SER A 263 1.60 9.73 9.43
C SER A 263 1.85 10.79 10.50
N THR A 264 3.09 10.89 11.01
CA THR A 264 3.46 11.95 11.96
C THR A 264 4.62 12.79 11.43
N PHE A 265 4.45 14.11 11.40
CA PHE A 265 5.52 15.05 11.05
C PHE A 265 5.65 16.09 12.16
N THR A 266 6.82 16.22 12.79
CA THR A 266 6.97 17.11 13.95
C THR A 266 7.29 18.57 13.55
N GLY A 267 8.25 18.83 12.68
CA GLY A 267 8.60 20.23 12.37
C GLY A 267 9.26 20.45 11.03
N TYR A 268 8.73 21.36 10.23
CA TYR A 268 9.34 21.82 8.99
C TYR A 268 9.81 23.27 9.14
N GLY A 269 11.07 23.57 8.77
CA GLY A 269 11.62 24.95 8.76
C GLY A 269 11.70 25.64 10.12
N ALA A 270 11.85 24.89 11.21
CA ALA A 270 11.86 25.47 12.56
C ALA A 270 13.17 26.22 12.84
N LEU A 271 13.10 27.49 13.27
CA LEU A 271 14.23 28.37 13.59
C LEU A 271 15.17 28.71 12.42
N GLY A 272 14.73 28.52 11.17
CA GLY A 272 15.53 28.85 9.99
C GLY A 272 15.73 30.36 9.80
N ASN A 273 16.82 30.76 9.14
CA ASN A 273 17.12 32.15 8.80
C ASN A 273 17.24 32.35 7.28
N ALA A 274 16.48 33.30 6.72
CA ALA A 274 16.58 33.78 5.34
C ALA A 274 16.40 32.69 4.26
N ALA A 275 15.57 31.67 4.50
CA ALA A 275 15.28 30.60 3.55
C ALA A 275 13.93 30.83 2.84
N ASN A 276 13.84 30.45 1.56
CA ASN A 276 12.57 30.36 0.84
C ASN A 276 12.09 28.91 0.88
N ASP A 277 11.40 28.53 1.95
CA ASP A 277 11.00 27.14 2.14
C ASP A 277 9.63 26.81 1.52
N SER A 278 9.51 25.60 1.00
CA SER A 278 8.29 25.13 0.36
C SER A 278 7.95 23.69 0.68
N PHE A 279 6.71 23.45 1.11
CA PHE A 279 6.12 22.13 1.21
C PHE A 279 4.88 22.09 0.30
N ALA A 280 4.88 21.25 -0.75
CA ALA A 280 3.75 21.21 -1.66
C ALA A 280 2.56 20.43 -1.07
N SER A 281 2.76 19.23 -0.53
CA SER A 281 1.64 18.33 -0.21
C SER A 281 1.91 17.37 0.95
N TYR A 282 0.95 17.28 1.88
CA TYR A 282 0.95 16.32 2.99
C TYR A 282 -0.36 15.52 3.04
N GLY A 283 -0.28 14.20 3.00
CA GLY A 283 -1.40 13.27 3.22
C GLY A 283 -2.54 13.44 2.23
N ILE A 284 -2.25 13.87 1.00
CA ILE A 284 -3.28 14.20 0.01
C ILE A 284 -3.86 12.92 -0.60
N LYS A 285 -5.15 12.96 -0.93
CA LYS A 285 -5.88 11.92 -1.68
C LYS A 285 -5.93 10.52 -1.06
N GLY A 286 -5.49 10.40 0.19
CA GLY A 286 -5.55 9.14 0.90
C GLY A 286 -6.99 8.70 1.19
N ASN A 287 -7.22 7.40 1.33
CA ASN A 287 -8.57 6.89 1.55
C ASN A 287 -9.00 7.04 3.02
N ASN A 288 -8.18 6.62 3.97
CA ASN A 288 -8.44 6.77 5.41
C ASN A 288 -7.15 7.01 6.22
N PRO A 289 -6.32 8.02 5.88
CA PRO A 289 -5.09 8.28 6.62
C PRO A 289 -5.38 8.91 7.99
N LYS A 290 -4.46 8.67 8.92
CA LYS A 290 -4.37 9.35 10.21
C LYS A 290 -3.17 10.30 10.15
N SER A 291 -3.43 11.59 10.03
CA SER A 291 -2.40 12.60 9.78
C SER A 291 -2.16 13.49 10.99
N ASN A 292 -0.92 13.55 11.45
CA ASN A 292 -0.49 14.33 12.61
C ASN A 292 0.73 15.19 12.25
N PHE A 293 0.48 16.40 11.76
CA PHE A 293 1.52 17.39 11.53
C PHE A 293 1.58 18.35 12.72
N LYS A 294 2.70 18.47 13.43
CA LYS A 294 2.77 19.38 14.57
C LYS A 294 3.05 20.81 14.15
N SER A 295 4.06 21.06 13.30
CA SER A 295 4.47 22.44 13.09
C SER A 295 5.17 22.74 11.76
N TYR A 296 4.91 23.94 11.25
CA TYR A 296 5.57 24.50 10.07
C TYR A 296 6.03 25.94 10.36
N GLY A 297 7.31 26.24 10.13
CA GLY A 297 7.88 27.60 10.22
C GLY A 297 7.96 28.20 11.63
N VAL A 298 8.07 27.37 12.67
CA VAL A 298 8.10 27.86 14.06
C VAL A 298 9.39 28.63 14.33
N GLY A 299 9.27 29.90 14.74
CA GLY A 299 10.41 30.74 15.10
C GLY A 299 11.35 31.08 13.94
N GLY A 300 10.92 30.89 12.69
CA GLY A 300 11.70 31.26 11.50
C GLY A 300 11.90 32.77 11.39
N ASN A 301 13.00 33.20 10.76
CA ASN A 301 13.41 34.59 10.71
C ASN A 301 13.77 35.01 9.27
N SER A 302 12.97 35.92 8.68
CA SER A 302 13.11 36.42 7.30
C SER A 302 13.05 35.33 6.21
N GLY A 303 12.27 35.55 5.15
CA GLY A 303 12.06 34.54 4.09
C GLY A 303 10.62 34.49 3.57
N VAL A 304 10.37 33.60 2.60
CA VAL A 304 9.04 33.26 2.10
C VAL A 304 8.79 31.78 2.34
N ASP A 305 7.84 31.46 3.22
CA ASP A 305 7.48 30.08 3.51
C ASP A 305 6.13 29.71 2.88
N SER A 306 6.05 28.60 2.16
CA SER A 306 4.81 28.18 1.51
C SER A 306 4.46 26.74 1.81
N PHE A 307 3.22 26.50 2.27
CA PHE A 307 2.67 25.17 2.39
C PHE A 307 1.40 25.05 1.56
N SER A 308 1.45 24.30 0.46
CA SER A 308 0.36 24.33 -0.51
C SER A 308 -0.84 23.49 -0.06
N ASN A 309 -0.67 22.20 0.24
CA ASN A 309 -1.81 21.29 0.43
C ASN A 309 -1.64 20.41 1.65
N TYR A 310 -2.60 20.47 2.57
CA TYR A 310 -2.72 19.52 3.67
C TYR A 310 -4.02 18.74 3.53
N ARG A 311 -3.90 17.42 3.34
CA ARG A 311 -5.02 16.46 3.26
C ARG A 311 -6.07 16.78 2.19
N ASN A 312 -5.70 17.58 1.21
CA ASN A 312 -6.53 17.92 0.07
C ASN A 312 -6.91 16.66 -0.71
N GLY A 313 -8.20 16.50 -1.02
CA GLY A 313 -8.75 15.34 -1.72
C GLY A 313 -8.91 14.09 -0.85
N ALA A 314 -8.36 13.98 0.35
CA ALA A 314 -8.48 12.70 1.07
C ALA A 314 -9.96 12.33 1.37
N ASN A 315 -10.30 11.03 1.34
CA ASN A 315 -11.69 10.57 1.43
C ASN A 315 -12.25 10.73 2.84
N VAL A 316 -11.80 9.91 3.80
CA VAL A 316 -12.08 10.01 5.25
C VAL A 316 -10.76 10.08 6.03
N GLY A 317 -10.77 10.33 7.34
CA GLY A 317 -9.55 10.29 8.15
C GLY A 317 -9.61 11.10 9.45
N GLN A 318 -8.52 11.06 10.21
CA GLN A 318 -8.32 11.86 11.42
C GLN A 318 -7.11 12.76 11.25
N ASP A 319 -7.32 14.05 11.45
CA ASP A 319 -6.29 15.06 11.19
C ASP A 319 -5.98 15.88 12.43
N SER A 320 -4.68 16.05 12.69
CA SER A 320 -4.18 17.01 13.65
C SER A 320 -3.06 17.83 13.04
N PHE A 321 -3.31 19.13 12.87
CA PHE A 321 -2.29 20.12 12.57
C PHE A 321 -2.14 21.04 13.79
N GLN A 322 -0.98 21.14 14.44
CA GLN A 322 -0.90 21.95 15.67
C GLN A 322 -0.65 23.43 15.37
N SER A 323 0.38 23.77 14.60
CA SER A 323 0.76 25.17 14.45
C SER A 323 1.36 25.52 13.09
N TYR A 324 1.02 26.72 12.63
CA TYR A 324 1.58 27.32 11.41
C TYR A 324 2.20 28.68 11.71
N ALA A 325 3.46 28.87 11.37
CA ALA A 325 4.20 30.13 11.53
C ALA A 325 4.18 30.70 12.97
N ARG A 326 4.16 29.85 14.00
CA ARG A 326 4.16 30.29 15.40
C ARG A 326 5.47 31.00 15.76
N ASN A 327 5.41 32.12 16.47
CA ASN A 327 6.56 32.93 16.87
C ASN A 327 7.48 33.35 15.71
N SER A 328 6.96 33.41 14.49
CA SER A 328 7.77 33.67 13.28
C SER A 328 8.00 35.16 13.07
N ASN A 329 9.18 35.50 12.55
CA ASN A 329 9.54 36.81 11.99
C ASN A 329 9.76 36.71 10.47
N SER A 330 9.19 35.70 9.81
CA SER A 330 9.23 35.50 8.35
C SER A 330 8.50 36.64 7.62
N GLY A 331 8.92 36.98 6.39
CA GLY A 331 8.37 38.10 5.64
C GLY A 331 7.01 37.80 5.02
N LYS A 332 6.80 36.56 4.54
CA LYS A 332 5.53 36.11 3.97
C LYS A 332 5.36 34.60 4.14
N VAL A 333 4.20 34.18 4.61
CA VAL A 333 3.87 32.78 4.86
C VAL A 333 2.51 32.47 4.23
N SER A 334 2.44 31.53 3.29
CA SER A 334 1.20 31.24 2.55
C SER A 334 0.78 29.78 2.63
N PHE A 335 -0.50 29.56 2.92
CA PHE A 335 -1.15 28.26 3.00
C PHE A 335 -2.24 28.14 1.93
N SER A 336 -2.13 27.20 0.99
CA SER A 336 -3.11 27.19 -0.14
C SER A 336 -4.40 26.45 0.22
N ASN A 337 -4.35 25.20 0.69
CA ASN A 337 -5.52 24.35 0.90
C ASN A 337 -5.41 23.55 2.20
N TYR A 338 -6.36 23.77 3.12
CA TYR A 338 -6.46 23.03 4.37
C TYR A 338 -7.71 22.14 4.41
N GLY A 339 -7.53 20.82 4.53
CA GLY A 339 -8.59 19.89 4.94
C GLY A 339 -9.81 19.87 4.02
N LYS A 340 -9.60 20.01 2.70
CA LYS A 340 -10.63 19.83 1.67
C LYS A 340 -10.85 18.34 1.42
N THR A 341 -11.46 17.64 2.38
CA THR A 341 -11.68 16.19 2.36
C THR A 341 -13.08 15.85 1.86
N PHE A 342 -13.24 14.78 1.10
CA PHE A 342 -14.52 14.45 0.46
C PHE A 342 -15.63 14.13 1.48
N ASN A 343 -15.30 13.35 2.51
CA ASN A 343 -16.17 13.10 3.65
C ASN A 343 -15.63 13.85 4.89
N PRO A 344 -16.50 14.40 5.75
CA PRO A 344 -16.07 15.08 6.97
C PRO A 344 -15.33 14.12 7.91
N GLY A 345 -14.06 14.41 8.19
CA GLY A 345 -13.25 13.77 9.24
C GLY A 345 -13.22 14.59 10.55
N ASN A 346 -12.55 14.05 11.56
CA ASN A 346 -12.23 14.80 12.79
C ASN A 346 -10.90 15.53 12.59
N ASP A 347 -10.98 16.84 12.37
CA ASP A 347 -9.83 17.68 12.08
C ASP A 347 -9.60 18.68 13.21
N THR A 348 -8.36 18.78 13.66
CA THR A 348 -7.95 19.77 14.65
C THR A 348 -6.85 20.66 14.07
N PHE A 349 -7.08 21.97 14.06
CA PHE A 349 -6.04 22.96 13.82
C PHE A 349 -5.96 23.93 15.00
N LYS A 350 -4.83 23.93 15.71
CA LYS A 350 -4.76 24.65 17.00
C LYS A 350 -4.46 26.13 16.81
N ASP A 351 -3.37 26.50 16.14
CA ASP A 351 -2.99 27.91 16.00
C ASP A 351 -2.25 28.29 14.71
N TYR A 352 -2.37 29.56 14.31
CA TYR A 352 -1.57 30.13 13.24
C TYR A 352 -1.05 31.52 13.59
N GLY A 353 0.21 31.80 13.27
CA GLY A 353 0.84 33.10 13.50
C GLY A 353 0.98 33.51 14.97
N ASN A 354 0.51 32.70 15.93
CA ASN A 354 0.50 33.05 17.34
C ASN A 354 1.91 33.44 17.83
N GLY A 355 2.04 34.61 18.45
CA GLY A 355 3.31 35.18 18.92
C GLY A 355 4.25 35.73 17.84
N SER A 356 3.82 35.79 16.58
CA SER A 356 4.61 36.40 15.49
C SER A 356 4.66 37.92 15.59
N LYS A 357 5.76 38.52 15.12
CA LYS A 357 5.93 39.99 15.11
C LYS A 357 5.33 40.58 13.83
N GLY A 358 4.91 41.85 13.88
CA GLY A 358 4.06 42.53 12.88
C GLY A 358 4.59 42.70 11.45
N GLN A 359 5.61 41.95 11.03
CA GLN A 359 6.08 41.83 9.65
C GLN A 359 5.58 40.55 8.96
N THR A 360 5.09 39.56 9.71
CA THR A 360 4.65 38.27 9.17
C THR A 360 3.29 38.40 8.47
N GLN A 361 3.26 38.22 7.15
CA GLN A 361 2.03 38.15 6.36
C GLN A 361 1.57 36.70 6.24
N ILE A 362 0.37 36.37 6.71
CA ILE A 362 -0.21 35.02 6.65
C ILE A 362 -1.39 35.02 5.67
N GLY A 363 -1.35 34.14 4.68
CA GLY A 363 -2.42 34.01 3.68
C GLY A 363 -3.01 32.61 3.61
N PHE A 364 -4.33 32.48 3.68
CA PHE A 364 -5.07 31.25 3.39
C PHE A 364 -5.85 31.40 2.08
N LYS A 365 -5.57 30.55 1.08
CA LYS A 365 -6.33 30.59 -0.19
C LYS A 365 -7.67 29.84 -0.09
N GLY A 366 -7.73 28.72 0.62
CA GLY A 366 -8.95 27.94 0.80
C GLY A 366 -8.91 26.97 1.98
N TYR A 367 -10.03 26.84 2.67
CA TYR A 367 -10.23 25.94 3.81
C TYR A 367 -11.69 25.45 3.87
N SER A 368 -11.95 24.35 4.58
CA SER A 368 -13.28 23.76 4.75
C SER A 368 -14.13 24.50 5.80
N LYS A 369 -15.45 24.53 5.58
CA LYS A 369 -16.42 25.34 6.34
C LYS A 369 -16.55 24.95 7.83
N ASP A 370 -16.28 23.70 8.17
CA ASP A 370 -16.46 23.13 9.52
C ASP A 370 -15.15 23.11 10.33
N ARG A 371 -14.29 24.12 10.18
CA ARG A 371 -13.00 24.19 10.87
C ARG A 371 -12.96 25.38 11.81
N SER A 372 -12.59 25.12 13.07
CA SER A 372 -12.38 26.15 14.08
C SER A 372 -10.89 26.37 14.32
N PHE A 373 -10.47 27.62 14.30
CA PHE A 373 -9.12 28.04 14.67
C PHE A 373 -9.18 28.57 16.11
N LYS A 374 -8.35 28.05 17.02
CA LYS A 374 -8.44 28.42 18.45
C LYS A 374 -7.67 29.70 18.78
N ASP A 375 -6.42 29.81 18.32
CA ASP A 375 -5.55 30.96 18.59
C ASP A 375 -4.94 31.53 17.30
N TYR A 376 -4.88 32.85 17.16
CA TYR A 376 -4.35 33.51 15.97
C TYR A 376 -3.72 34.89 16.22
N ILE A 377 -2.98 35.40 15.22
CA ILE A 377 -2.49 36.79 15.19
C ILE A 377 -3.54 37.73 14.58
N ASP A 378 -3.77 38.88 15.22
CA ASP A 378 -4.83 39.82 14.83
C ASP A 378 -4.49 40.71 13.62
N LYS A 379 -3.20 40.77 13.23
CA LYS A 379 -2.69 41.65 12.17
C LYS A 379 -1.84 40.86 11.17
N GLY A 380 -1.94 41.23 9.89
CA GLY A 380 -1.16 40.61 8.81
C GLY A 380 -1.76 39.33 8.25
N VAL A 381 -3.00 38.98 8.60
CA VAL A 381 -3.70 37.78 8.12
C VAL A 381 -4.67 38.12 7.00
N THR A 382 -4.67 37.30 5.95
CA THR A 382 -5.61 37.40 4.82
C THR A 382 -6.25 36.04 4.55
N PHE A 383 -7.57 36.02 4.39
CA PHE A 383 -8.35 34.86 3.96
C PHE A 383 -8.96 35.17 2.59
N ALA A 384 -8.59 34.42 1.55
CA ALA A 384 -9.07 34.66 0.20
C ALA A 384 -10.47 34.06 -0.04
N GLY A 385 -10.83 32.99 0.65
CA GLY A 385 -12.16 32.37 0.56
C GLY A 385 -12.29 31.04 1.29
N TYR A 386 -13.54 30.61 1.50
CA TYR A 386 -13.91 29.26 1.94
C TYR A 386 -14.68 28.58 0.80
N THR A 387 -14.55 27.27 0.64
CA THR A 387 -15.22 26.51 -0.43
C THR A 387 -16.20 25.48 0.15
N ASN A 388 -17.45 25.51 -0.32
CA ASN A 388 -18.36 24.35 -0.21
C ASN A 388 -17.95 23.32 -1.28
N PHE A 389 -18.15 22.03 -0.99
CA PHE A 389 -17.66 20.85 -1.72
C PHE A 389 -18.17 20.65 -3.17
N SER A 390 -18.41 21.70 -3.94
CA SER A 390 -18.93 21.64 -5.32
C SER A 390 -17.89 21.96 -6.39
N ASP A 391 -16.94 22.85 -6.09
CA ASP A 391 -16.09 23.45 -7.12
C ASP A 391 -14.61 23.35 -6.73
N SER A 392 -13.92 22.30 -7.18
CA SER A 392 -12.45 22.24 -7.10
C SER A 392 -11.84 22.11 -8.48
N SER A 393 -11.77 23.24 -9.20
CA SER A 393 -10.78 23.46 -10.25
C SER A 393 -9.47 23.94 -9.59
N GLY A 394 -8.78 23.03 -8.90
CA GLY A 394 -7.44 23.27 -8.35
C GLY A 394 -6.38 22.73 -9.30
N SER A 395 -5.33 23.53 -9.55
CA SER A 395 -4.19 23.17 -10.41
C SER A 395 -3.58 21.83 -10.02
N PHE A 396 -3.71 20.83 -10.90
CA PHE A 396 -3.05 19.53 -10.81
C PHE A 396 -1.53 19.72 -10.80
N VAL A 397 -0.86 19.40 -9.69
CA VAL A 397 0.60 19.26 -9.68
C VAL A 397 0.92 17.98 -10.47
N ASN A 398 1.78 18.09 -11.49
CA ASN A 398 2.16 17.03 -12.44
C ASN A 398 2.18 15.64 -11.81
N LYS A 399 1.10 14.89 -12.03
CA LYS A 399 0.81 13.62 -11.34
C LYS A 399 1.11 12.46 -12.28
N TRP A 400 1.84 11.47 -11.80
CA TRP A 400 2.10 10.22 -12.53
C TRP A 400 1.21 9.13 -11.95
N VAL A 401 0.24 8.65 -12.73
CA VAL A 401 -0.50 7.42 -12.45
C VAL A 401 0.00 6.39 -13.45
N GLU A 402 0.27 5.17 -12.98
CA GLU A 402 0.68 4.10 -13.89
C GLU A 402 -0.37 3.92 -15.00
N GLU A 403 0.10 3.93 -16.25
CA GLU A 403 -0.76 3.79 -17.41
C GLU A 403 -1.49 2.44 -17.37
N GLY A 404 -2.80 2.45 -17.68
CA GLY A 404 -3.63 1.25 -17.64
C GLY A 404 -4.12 0.83 -16.26
N LYS A 405 -3.66 1.46 -15.17
CA LYS A 405 -4.14 1.18 -13.79
C LYS A 405 -5.65 1.38 -13.66
N PHE A 406 -6.16 2.42 -14.32
CA PHE A 406 -7.59 2.67 -14.49
C PHE A 406 -7.91 2.88 -15.97
N PHE A 407 -9.09 2.45 -16.40
CA PHE A 407 -9.56 2.61 -17.78
C PHE A 407 -11.09 2.79 -17.83
N ARG A 408 -11.59 3.23 -18.99
CA ARG A 408 -13.04 3.37 -19.26
C ARG A 408 -13.63 2.05 -19.73
N GLU A 409 -14.89 1.80 -19.42
CA GLU A 409 -15.57 0.56 -19.81
C GLU A 409 -15.57 0.38 -21.34
N SER A 410 -15.68 1.47 -22.09
CA SER A 410 -15.61 1.48 -23.56
C SER A 410 -14.30 0.95 -24.13
N MET A 411 -13.23 0.87 -23.32
CA MET A 411 -11.94 0.29 -23.72
C MET A 411 -11.97 -1.24 -23.74
N LEU A 412 -12.92 -1.89 -23.06
CA LEU A 412 -13.18 -3.33 -23.13
C LEU A 412 -13.96 -3.67 -24.41
N ASN A 413 -13.43 -3.27 -25.55
CA ASN A 413 -13.98 -3.58 -26.86
C ASN A 413 -13.02 -4.48 -27.63
N GLN A 414 -13.54 -5.53 -28.25
CA GLN A 414 -12.72 -6.50 -28.98
C GLN A 414 -11.92 -5.82 -30.08
N GLY A 415 -10.62 -6.11 -30.13
CA GLY A 415 -9.65 -5.53 -31.06
C GLY A 415 -8.96 -4.27 -30.54
N ASN A 416 -9.49 -3.63 -29.48
CA ASN A 416 -8.86 -2.47 -28.86
C ASN A 416 -7.47 -2.82 -28.31
N VAL A 417 -6.53 -1.88 -28.35
CA VAL A 417 -5.19 -2.03 -27.78
C VAL A 417 -5.07 -1.07 -26.61
N MET A 418 -4.60 -1.57 -25.47
CA MET A 418 -4.38 -0.77 -24.27
C MET A 418 -3.17 -1.27 -23.48
N VAL A 419 -2.55 -0.39 -22.70
CA VAL A 419 -1.50 -0.78 -21.75
C VAL A 419 -2.14 -1.45 -20.55
N MET A 420 -1.60 -2.59 -20.13
CA MET A 420 -1.98 -3.27 -18.89
C MET A 420 -1.00 -2.85 -17.77
N PRO A 421 -1.50 -2.54 -16.56
CA PRO A 421 -0.63 -2.13 -15.44
C PRO A 421 0.20 -3.31 -14.92
N ASP A 422 1.12 -3.05 -13.97
CA ASP A 422 1.78 -4.10 -13.20
C ASP A 422 0.76 -4.84 -12.31
N ILE A 423 0.30 -6.01 -12.78
CA ILE A 423 -0.66 -6.84 -12.03
C ILE A 423 0.00 -7.93 -11.18
N ASN A 424 1.33 -7.93 -11.04
CA ASN A 424 2.05 -8.95 -10.27
C ASN A 424 1.89 -8.71 -8.76
N ASP A 425 1.53 -9.75 -8.01
CA ASP A 425 1.53 -9.71 -6.55
C ASP A 425 2.91 -10.09 -6.01
N LYS A 426 3.54 -9.17 -5.29
CA LYS A 426 4.87 -9.34 -4.73
C LYS A 426 4.85 -10.01 -3.37
N MET A 427 3.68 -10.19 -2.75
CA MET A 427 3.55 -10.73 -1.40
C MET A 427 4.07 -12.17 -1.29
N PRO A 428 4.64 -12.56 -0.14
CA PRO A 428 5.14 -13.91 0.04
C PRO A 428 3.97 -14.91 0.09
N ARG A 429 4.21 -16.08 -0.48
CA ARG A 429 3.23 -17.17 -0.49
C ARG A 429 2.91 -17.61 0.94
N ARG A 430 1.62 -17.80 1.19
CA ARG A 430 1.02 -18.26 2.44
C ARG A 430 -0.24 -19.05 2.14
N SER A 431 -0.73 -19.78 3.14
CA SER A 431 -2.02 -20.47 3.05
C SER A 431 -3.04 -19.92 4.05
N PHE A 432 -4.32 -20.08 3.71
CA PHE A 432 -5.41 -19.91 4.65
C PHE A 432 -5.29 -20.91 5.79
N LEU A 433 -5.73 -20.52 6.98
CA LEU A 433 -5.90 -21.46 8.07
C LEU A 433 -7.22 -22.22 7.91
N PRO A 434 -7.29 -23.50 8.30
CA PRO A 434 -8.57 -24.17 8.46
C PRO A 434 -9.41 -23.40 9.47
N ARG A 435 -10.72 -23.27 9.24
CA ARG A 435 -11.62 -22.59 10.17
C ARG A 435 -11.50 -23.14 11.62
N SER A 436 -11.25 -24.44 11.78
CA SER A 436 -11.05 -25.11 13.08
C SER A 436 -9.82 -24.66 13.88
N ILE A 437 -8.88 -23.94 13.25
CA ILE A 437 -7.71 -23.33 13.88
C ILE A 437 -7.90 -21.81 13.89
N GLY A 438 -8.22 -21.22 12.74
CA GLY A 438 -8.33 -19.77 12.58
C GLY A 438 -9.36 -19.13 13.54
N SER A 439 -10.49 -19.80 13.78
CA SER A 439 -11.54 -19.28 14.68
C SER A 439 -11.15 -19.26 16.16
N LYS A 440 -10.00 -19.85 16.53
CA LYS A 440 -9.48 -19.90 17.90
C LYS A 440 -8.35 -18.90 18.13
N LEU A 441 -7.86 -18.27 17.06
CA LEU A 441 -6.85 -17.24 17.15
C LEU A 441 -7.53 -15.89 17.45
N PRO A 442 -6.94 -15.05 18.30
CA PRO A 442 -7.44 -13.69 18.48
C PRO A 442 -7.34 -12.92 17.16
N PHE A 443 -8.31 -12.05 16.89
CA PHE A 443 -8.26 -11.19 15.71
C PHE A 443 -8.99 -9.87 15.99
N SER A 444 -8.37 -9.06 16.84
CA SER A 444 -8.81 -7.69 17.12
C SER A 444 -7.68 -6.87 17.72
N THR A 445 -7.78 -5.55 17.64
CA THR A 445 -6.84 -4.63 18.30
C THR A 445 -6.88 -4.81 19.83
N SER A 446 -8.04 -5.14 20.41
CA SER A 446 -8.17 -5.39 21.85
C SER A 446 -7.41 -6.64 22.31
N SER A 447 -7.21 -7.61 21.43
CA SER A 447 -6.51 -8.88 21.68
C SER A 447 -5.08 -8.90 21.11
N LEU A 448 -4.53 -7.71 20.84
CA LEU A 448 -3.17 -7.58 20.35
C LEU A 448 -2.11 -8.22 21.27
N PRO A 449 -2.19 -8.12 22.63
CA PRO A 449 -1.21 -8.78 23.49
C PRO A 449 -1.14 -10.29 23.28
N GLU A 450 -2.29 -10.96 23.17
CA GLU A 450 -2.35 -12.41 22.91
C GLU A 450 -1.78 -12.75 21.52
N MET A 451 -2.09 -11.93 20.51
CA MET A 451 -1.54 -12.10 19.16
C MET A 451 -0.03 -11.95 19.12
N LYS A 452 0.51 -10.99 19.89
CA LYS A 452 1.96 -10.79 20.01
C LYS A 452 2.63 -11.96 20.71
N GLU A 453 1.99 -12.55 21.71
CA GLU A 453 2.46 -13.78 22.35
C GLU A 453 2.51 -14.94 21.35
N ILE A 454 1.42 -15.22 20.63
CA ILE A 454 1.34 -16.35 19.69
C ILE A 454 2.43 -16.30 18.62
N PHE A 455 2.63 -15.13 18.01
CA PHE A 455 3.56 -14.97 16.88
C PHE A 455 4.94 -14.45 17.28
N HIS A 456 5.23 -14.33 18.58
CA HIS A 456 6.47 -13.74 19.10
C HIS A 456 6.76 -12.34 18.54
N ALA A 457 5.71 -11.54 18.34
CA ALA A 457 5.83 -10.18 17.82
C ALA A 457 6.35 -9.23 18.92
N ARG A 458 7.64 -8.89 18.83
CA ARG A 458 8.28 -7.97 19.77
C ARG A 458 7.71 -6.56 19.66
N GLU A 459 7.77 -5.81 20.74
CA GLU A 459 7.47 -4.37 20.74
C GLU A 459 8.25 -3.64 19.64
N LYS A 460 7.53 -2.84 18.87
CA LYS A 460 7.99 -2.02 17.74
C LYS A 460 8.63 -2.82 16.61
N SER A 461 8.39 -4.13 16.52
CA SER A 461 8.93 -4.97 15.44
C SER A 461 8.15 -4.82 14.13
N THR A 462 8.72 -5.35 13.05
CA THR A 462 8.05 -5.40 11.75
C THR A 462 6.76 -6.20 11.83
N LEU A 463 6.81 -7.36 12.49
CA LEU A 463 5.68 -8.24 12.65
C LEU A 463 4.54 -7.58 13.42
N GLU A 464 4.84 -6.90 14.54
CA GLU A 464 3.82 -6.18 15.30
C GLU A 464 3.11 -5.13 14.42
N ARG A 465 3.88 -4.34 13.67
CA ARG A 465 3.33 -3.33 12.76
C ARG A 465 2.45 -3.95 11.67
N VAL A 466 2.86 -5.07 11.08
CA VAL A 466 2.05 -5.79 10.09
C VAL A 466 0.72 -6.24 10.72
N ILE A 467 0.76 -6.82 11.93
CA ILE A 467 -0.45 -7.23 12.64
C ILE A 467 -1.37 -6.02 12.91
N LEU A 468 -0.82 -4.94 13.47
CA LEU A 468 -1.55 -3.71 13.78
C LEU A 468 -2.22 -3.11 12.55
N ASN A 469 -1.50 -3.03 11.43
CA ASN A 469 -2.01 -2.43 10.20
C ASN A 469 -3.12 -3.25 9.57
N ALA A 470 -2.96 -4.58 9.53
CA ALA A 470 -4.02 -5.48 9.07
C ALA A 470 -5.27 -5.34 9.94
N LEU A 471 -5.12 -5.32 11.27
CA LEU A 471 -6.26 -5.12 12.19
C LEU A 471 -6.93 -3.75 11.98
N ALA A 472 -6.14 -2.68 11.81
CA ALA A 472 -6.67 -1.34 11.55
C ALA A 472 -7.49 -1.28 10.24
N GLU A 473 -7.05 -1.97 9.18
CA GLU A 473 -7.81 -2.11 7.93
C GLU A 473 -9.11 -2.90 8.13
N CYS A 474 -9.03 -4.00 8.87
CA CYS A 474 -10.18 -4.84 9.14
C CYS A 474 -11.23 -4.15 10.02
N GLU A 475 -10.79 -3.37 11.00
CA GLU A 475 -11.64 -2.73 12.01
C GLU A 475 -12.09 -1.31 11.62
N ARG A 476 -11.55 -0.70 10.55
CA ARG A 476 -12.02 0.62 10.09
C ARG A 476 -13.55 0.61 9.86
N ALA A 477 -14.20 1.75 9.98
CA ALA A 477 -15.60 1.85 9.57
C ALA A 477 -15.75 1.59 8.05
N PRO A 478 -16.80 0.89 7.61
CA PRO A 478 -17.12 0.80 6.18
C PRO A 478 -17.40 2.18 5.60
N SER A 479 -17.01 2.38 4.34
CA SER A 479 -17.40 3.55 3.56
C SER A 479 -18.92 3.55 3.32
N PRO A 480 -19.55 4.69 3.00
CA PRO A 480 -20.97 4.73 2.67
C PRO A 480 -21.34 3.73 1.56
N GLY A 481 -22.26 2.81 1.85
CA GLY A 481 -22.68 1.74 0.93
C GLY A 481 -21.75 0.53 0.85
N GLU A 482 -20.62 0.53 1.56
CA GLU A 482 -19.69 -0.60 1.60
C GLU A 482 -20.12 -1.62 2.66
N THR A 483 -20.12 -2.91 2.29
CA THR A 483 -20.15 -4.02 3.25
C THR A 483 -18.80 -4.70 3.20
N LYS A 484 -18.14 -4.94 4.34
CA LYS A 484 -16.77 -5.50 4.36
C LYS A 484 -16.54 -6.50 5.48
N LYS A 485 -15.59 -7.40 5.28
CA LYS A 485 -15.13 -8.38 6.26
C LYS A 485 -13.71 -8.84 5.95
N CYS A 486 -12.87 -8.95 6.97
CA CYS A 486 -11.61 -9.67 6.84
C CYS A 486 -11.80 -11.16 7.11
N VAL A 487 -11.15 -11.99 6.31
CA VAL A 487 -11.32 -13.45 6.33
C VAL A 487 -9.97 -14.16 6.33
N GLY A 488 -9.78 -15.05 7.31
CA GLY A 488 -8.58 -15.88 7.48
C GLY A 488 -8.77 -17.35 7.06
N SER A 489 -9.94 -17.68 6.52
CA SER A 489 -10.29 -19.00 5.98
C SER A 489 -11.12 -18.86 4.70
N ILE A 490 -11.09 -19.89 3.84
CA ILE A 490 -11.90 -19.92 2.61
C ILE A 490 -13.38 -20.04 2.97
N GLU A 491 -13.70 -20.77 4.03
CA GLU A 491 -15.05 -20.90 4.53
C GLU A 491 -15.63 -19.54 4.95
N ASP A 492 -14.86 -18.69 5.64
CA ASP A 492 -15.32 -17.35 6.05
C ASP A 492 -15.48 -16.42 4.86
N MET A 493 -14.59 -16.54 3.86
CA MET A 493 -14.72 -15.83 2.59
C MET A 493 -16.00 -16.24 1.85
N LEU A 494 -16.29 -17.54 1.80
CA LEU A 494 -17.48 -18.06 1.14
C LEU A 494 -18.75 -17.63 1.87
N ASP A 495 -18.77 -17.67 3.21
CA ASP A 495 -19.92 -17.20 3.98
C ASP A 495 -20.20 -15.72 3.75
N PHE A 496 -19.14 -14.91 3.64
CA PHE A 496 -19.28 -13.50 3.32
C PHE A 496 -19.83 -13.29 1.91
N ALA A 497 -19.26 -13.97 0.90
CA ALA A 497 -19.74 -13.91 -0.48
C ALA A 497 -21.21 -14.33 -0.59
N VAL A 498 -21.59 -15.44 0.05
CA VAL A 498 -22.96 -15.96 0.07
C VAL A 498 -23.92 -15.02 0.80
N SER A 499 -23.48 -14.38 1.87
CA SER A 499 -24.32 -13.41 2.60
C SER A 499 -24.69 -12.18 1.78
N VAL A 500 -23.87 -11.83 0.77
CA VAL A 500 -24.10 -10.68 -0.12
C VAL A 500 -24.82 -11.13 -1.40
N LEU A 501 -24.34 -12.20 -2.04
CA LEU A 501 -24.71 -12.57 -3.41
C LEU A 501 -25.68 -13.77 -3.49
N GLY A 502 -26.01 -14.38 -2.35
CA GLY A 502 -26.78 -15.63 -2.28
C GLY A 502 -25.95 -16.87 -2.54
N HIS A 503 -26.60 -18.03 -2.71
CA HIS A 503 -25.92 -19.32 -2.76
C HIS A 503 -25.41 -19.75 -4.14
N SER A 504 -25.80 -19.05 -5.20
CA SER A 504 -25.28 -19.34 -6.55
C SER A 504 -24.16 -18.37 -6.90
N VAL A 505 -22.99 -18.61 -6.32
CA VAL A 505 -21.82 -17.73 -6.47
C VAL A 505 -20.70 -18.39 -7.26
N VAL A 506 -19.89 -17.54 -7.89
CA VAL A 506 -18.69 -17.93 -8.63
C VAL A 506 -17.60 -16.91 -8.33
N VAL A 507 -16.41 -17.40 -7.98
CA VAL A 507 -15.23 -16.56 -7.75
C VAL A 507 -14.36 -16.52 -9.00
N ARG A 508 -13.89 -15.32 -9.35
CA ARG A 508 -13.09 -15.03 -10.54
C ARG A 508 -11.82 -14.29 -10.16
N THR A 509 -10.76 -14.56 -10.91
CA THR A 509 -9.47 -13.86 -10.82
C THR A 509 -8.84 -13.87 -12.22
N THR A 510 -7.90 -12.96 -12.45
CA THR A 510 -7.08 -12.96 -13.66
C THR A 510 -6.20 -14.22 -13.68
N GLU A 511 -6.18 -14.93 -14.81
CA GLU A 511 -5.64 -16.29 -14.91
C GLU A 511 -4.12 -16.37 -14.68
N ASN A 512 -3.37 -15.39 -15.19
CA ASN A 512 -1.92 -15.28 -15.00
C ASN A 512 -1.46 -13.82 -15.18
N VAL A 513 -0.15 -13.57 -15.12
CA VAL A 513 0.43 -12.21 -15.22
C VAL A 513 0.94 -11.85 -16.63
N ASN A 514 0.72 -12.71 -17.64
CA ASN A 514 1.15 -12.40 -19.01
C ASN A 514 0.40 -11.17 -19.53
N GLY A 515 1.14 -10.26 -20.17
CA GLY A 515 0.64 -8.96 -20.61
C GLY A 515 0.85 -7.83 -19.59
N SER A 516 1.23 -8.14 -18.35
CA SER A 516 1.57 -7.15 -17.31
C SER A 516 2.63 -6.16 -17.82
N LYS A 517 2.37 -4.85 -17.64
CA LYS A 517 3.22 -3.72 -18.10
C LYS A 517 3.46 -3.65 -19.61
N GLN A 518 2.65 -4.35 -20.41
CA GLN A 518 2.76 -4.38 -21.87
C GLN A 518 1.50 -3.80 -22.51
N SER A 519 1.63 -3.38 -23.77
CA SER A 519 0.46 -3.16 -24.62
C SER A 519 -0.17 -4.50 -24.97
N VAL A 520 -1.46 -4.64 -24.71
CA VAL A 520 -2.23 -5.85 -24.97
C VAL A 520 -3.41 -5.55 -25.89
N ARG A 521 -3.82 -6.54 -26.68
CA ARG A 521 -5.04 -6.46 -27.49
C ARG A 521 -6.19 -7.16 -26.77
N ILE A 522 -7.30 -6.47 -26.63
CA ILE A 522 -8.55 -7.01 -26.09
C ILE A 522 -9.13 -8.02 -27.07
N GLY A 523 -9.32 -9.25 -26.61
CA GLY A 523 -9.96 -10.35 -27.31
C GLY A 523 -11.46 -10.38 -27.05
N LEU A 524 -12.00 -11.59 -26.87
CA LEU A 524 -13.40 -11.78 -26.49
C LEU A 524 -13.67 -11.17 -25.11
N VAL A 525 -14.75 -10.40 -24.99
CA VAL A 525 -15.20 -9.80 -23.73
C VAL A 525 -16.54 -10.42 -23.34
N LYS A 526 -16.58 -11.05 -22.16
CA LYS A 526 -17.79 -11.63 -21.58
C LYS A 526 -18.22 -10.82 -20.36
N GLY A 527 -19.35 -10.13 -20.46
CA GLY A 527 -19.98 -9.48 -19.32
C GLY A 527 -20.67 -10.49 -18.41
N ILE A 528 -20.36 -10.45 -17.11
CA ILE A 528 -21.04 -11.22 -16.07
C ILE A 528 -22.45 -10.63 -15.87
N ASN A 529 -23.41 -11.46 -15.47
CA ASN A 529 -24.83 -11.18 -15.41
C ASN A 529 -25.38 -10.62 -16.75
N GLY A 530 -24.88 -11.17 -17.87
CA GLY A 530 -25.19 -10.68 -19.22
C GLY A 530 -24.74 -9.24 -19.48
N GLY A 531 -23.72 -8.74 -18.77
CA GLY A 531 -23.24 -7.36 -18.84
C GLY A 531 -24.11 -6.34 -18.11
N LYS A 532 -25.13 -6.80 -17.36
CA LYS A 532 -25.98 -5.92 -16.54
C LYS A 532 -25.26 -5.51 -15.27
N VAL A 533 -25.75 -4.41 -14.68
CA VAL A 533 -25.32 -3.98 -13.36
C VAL A 533 -25.59 -5.08 -12.34
N THR A 534 -24.61 -5.36 -11.49
CA THR A 534 -24.66 -6.41 -10.46
C THR A 534 -24.02 -5.92 -9.17
N GLU A 535 -24.18 -6.71 -8.12
CA GLU A 535 -23.31 -6.68 -6.95
C GLU A 535 -22.15 -7.67 -7.14
N SER A 536 -21.03 -7.40 -6.46
CA SER A 536 -19.88 -8.29 -6.41
C SER A 536 -19.15 -8.15 -5.08
N VAL A 537 -18.48 -9.21 -4.62
CA VAL A 537 -17.59 -9.13 -3.47
C VAL A 537 -16.15 -9.21 -3.95
N SER A 538 -15.42 -8.10 -3.91
CA SER A 538 -13.99 -8.06 -4.17
C SER A 538 -13.21 -8.43 -2.91
N CYS A 539 -12.17 -9.24 -3.04
CA CYS A 539 -11.31 -9.67 -1.96
C CYS A 539 -9.86 -9.39 -2.32
N HIS A 540 -9.20 -8.61 -1.49
CA HIS A 540 -7.81 -8.18 -1.64
C HIS A 540 -6.95 -8.81 -0.56
N GLN A 541 -5.75 -9.26 -0.94
CA GLN A 541 -4.82 -9.87 0.01
C GLN A 541 -4.21 -8.80 0.93
N SER A 542 -4.29 -8.99 2.25
CA SER A 542 -3.61 -8.14 3.24
C SER A 542 -2.39 -8.86 3.80
N MET A 543 -1.30 -8.12 4.02
CA MET A 543 -0.08 -8.70 4.60
C MET A 543 -0.34 -9.13 6.04
N TYR A 544 -0.20 -10.44 6.33
CA TYR A 544 -0.41 -11.02 7.66
C TYR A 544 0.37 -12.34 7.79
N PRO A 545 0.60 -12.90 9.01
CA PRO A 545 1.33 -14.16 9.15
C PRO A 545 0.73 -15.34 8.36
N TYR A 546 -0.58 -15.53 8.48
CA TYR A 546 -1.35 -16.42 7.61
C TYR A 546 -2.06 -15.63 6.52
N LEU A 547 -2.60 -16.32 5.51
CA LEU A 547 -3.30 -15.66 4.41
C LEU A 547 -4.57 -14.99 4.93
N LEU A 548 -4.61 -13.66 4.81
CA LEU A 548 -5.71 -12.81 5.22
C LEU A 548 -6.20 -12.05 4.00
N TYR A 549 -7.51 -12.03 3.81
CA TYR A 549 -8.14 -11.22 2.77
C TYR A 549 -9.04 -10.17 3.41
N TYR A 550 -8.88 -8.93 2.96
CA TYR A 550 -9.87 -7.89 3.11
C TYR A 550 -10.90 -8.03 1.98
N CYS A 551 -12.11 -8.46 2.31
CA CYS A 551 -13.22 -8.57 1.36
C CYS A 551 -14.21 -7.43 1.55
N HIS A 552 -14.73 -6.89 0.46
CA HIS A 552 -15.78 -5.89 0.48
C HIS A 552 -16.71 -5.97 -0.74
N SER A 553 -17.92 -5.42 -0.58
CA SER A 553 -18.91 -5.24 -1.63
C SER A 553 -19.29 -3.76 -1.68
N VAL A 554 -19.30 -3.23 -2.89
CA VAL A 554 -19.92 -1.93 -3.20
C VAL A 554 -21.01 -2.16 -4.25
N PRO A 555 -22.18 -1.50 -4.13
CA PRO A 555 -23.27 -1.68 -5.06
C PRO A 555 -22.95 -1.06 -6.43
N LYS A 556 -23.63 -1.52 -7.47
CA LYS A 556 -23.58 -0.99 -8.86
C LYS A 556 -22.22 -1.14 -9.55
N VAL A 557 -21.82 -2.37 -9.77
CA VAL A 557 -20.64 -2.70 -10.58
C VAL A 557 -21.02 -3.47 -11.84
N ARG A 558 -20.09 -3.55 -12.79
CA ARG A 558 -20.08 -4.56 -13.85
C ARG A 558 -18.76 -5.31 -13.82
N VAL A 559 -18.81 -6.62 -14.04
CA VAL A 559 -17.63 -7.49 -14.05
C VAL A 559 -17.52 -8.14 -15.41
N TYR A 560 -16.29 -8.27 -15.90
CA TYR A 560 -15.95 -8.79 -17.21
C TYR A 560 -14.87 -9.86 -17.13
N GLU A 561 -15.02 -10.94 -17.89
CA GLU A 561 -13.93 -11.83 -18.26
C GLU A 561 -13.47 -11.47 -19.67
N VAL A 562 -12.17 -11.28 -19.84
CA VAL A 562 -11.59 -10.71 -21.06
C VAL A 562 -10.45 -11.60 -21.52
N ASP A 563 -10.51 -12.09 -22.76
CA ASP A 563 -9.34 -12.67 -23.40
C ASP A 563 -8.33 -11.57 -23.69
N ILE A 564 -7.08 -11.79 -23.31
CA ILE A 564 -5.99 -10.84 -23.52
C ILE A 564 -5.02 -11.48 -24.51
N HIS A 565 -4.77 -10.77 -25.61
CA HIS A 565 -3.91 -11.23 -26.70
C HIS A 565 -2.63 -10.40 -26.79
N ASP A 566 -1.57 -11.05 -27.21
CA ASP A 566 -0.33 -10.35 -27.58
C ASP A 566 -0.56 -9.45 -28.81
N VAL A 567 0.06 -8.27 -28.82
CA VAL A 567 -0.06 -7.30 -29.93
C VAL A 567 0.76 -7.73 -31.15
N GLU A 568 1.94 -8.32 -30.93
CA GLU A 568 2.96 -8.66 -31.92
C GLU A 568 2.80 -10.09 -32.47
N VAL A 569 2.50 -11.07 -31.61
CA VAL A 569 2.45 -12.49 -31.96
C VAL A 569 1.03 -12.92 -32.33
N ARG A 570 0.68 -12.85 -33.63
CA ARG A 570 -0.46 -13.53 -34.29
C ARG A 570 -1.76 -13.68 -33.48
N LYS A 571 -2.17 -12.65 -32.73
CA LYS A 571 -3.43 -12.65 -31.94
C LYS A 571 -3.57 -13.86 -31.01
N ALA A 572 -2.48 -14.47 -30.56
CA ALA A 572 -2.55 -15.60 -29.65
C ALA A 572 -3.04 -15.11 -28.29
N LYS A 573 -4.00 -15.83 -27.70
CA LYS A 573 -4.43 -15.59 -26.33
C LYS A 573 -3.29 -15.90 -25.38
N ILE A 574 -2.87 -14.92 -24.59
CA ILE A 574 -1.80 -15.05 -23.59
C ILE A 574 -2.33 -15.12 -22.16
N ASN A 575 -3.55 -14.62 -21.93
CA ASN A 575 -4.14 -14.52 -20.60
C ASN A 575 -5.69 -14.42 -20.69
N ARG A 576 -6.38 -14.70 -19.58
CA ARG A 576 -7.77 -14.35 -19.35
C ARG A 576 -7.85 -13.40 -18.16
N GLY A 577 -8.03 -12.12 -18.43
CA GLY A 577 -8.17 -11.09 -17.42
C GLY A 577 -9.57 -11.02 -16.84
N VAL A 578 -9.68 -10.56 -15.60
CA VAL A 578 -10.94 -10.16 -14.98
C VAL A 578 -10.89 -8.67 -14.72
N ALA A 579 -11.90 -7.94 -15.17
CA ALA A 579 -12.04 -6.51 -14.94
C ALA A 579 -13.32 -6.21 -14.17
N ILE A 580 -13.27 -5.20 -13.32
CA ILE A 580 -14.43 -4.67 -12.60
C ILE A 580 -14.55 -3.18 -12.89
N CYS A 581 -15.78 -2.73 -13.16
CA CYS A 581 -16.13 -1.35 -13.42
C CYS A 581 -17.08 -0.85 -12.33
N HIS A 582 -16.65 0.20 -11.64
CA HIS A 582 -17.45 0.91 -10.65
C HIS A 582 -18.28 1.97 -11.37
N LEU A 583 -19.61 1.82 -11.37
CA LEU A 583 -20.52 2.70 -12.12
C LEU A 583 -20.94 3.94 -11.31
N ASP A 584 -20.91 3.84 -9.99
CA ASP A 584 -21.23 4.93 -9.08
C ASP A 584 -19.97 5.37 -8.35
N THR A 585 -19.26 6.31 -8.98
CA THR A 585 -18.03 6.89 -8.42
C THR A 585 -18.31 8.18 -7.67
N SER A 586 -19.58 8.51 -7.39
CA SER A 586 -19.97 9.79 -6.76
C SER A 586 -19.35 9.99 -5.39
N ALA A 587 -19.13 8.90 -4.65
CA ALA A 587 -18.49 8.89 -3.34
C ALA A 587 -16.95 8.89 -3.40
N TRP A 588 -16.35 8.89 -4.60
CA TRP A 588 -14.91 8.86 -4.77
C TRP A 588 -14.34 10.27 -4.69
N ASN A 589 -13.10 10.38 -4.23
CA ASN A 589 -12.38 11.64 -4.20
C ASN A 589 -12.19 12.23 -5.62
N PRO A 590 -12.50 13.51 -5.89
CA PRO A 590 -12.23 14.15 -7.18
C PRO A 590 -10.79 14.11 -7.69
N GLU A 591 -9.83 14.03 -6.78
CA GLU A 591 -8.40 13.94 -7.10
C GLU A 591 -7.89 12.50 -7.16
N HIS A 592 -8.76 11.51 -6.91
CA HIS A 592 -8.40 10.09 -6.95
C HIS A 592 -7.66 9.76 -8.24
N GLY A 593 -6.64 8.87 -8.16
CA GLY A 593 -5.78 8.53 -9.30
C GLY A 593 -6.54 8.18 -10.58
N ALA A 594 -7.73 7.57 -10.45
CA ALA A 594 -8.61 7.30 -11.58
C ALA A 594 -9.06 8.56 -12.34
N PHE A 595 -9.46 9.63 -11.66
CA PHE A 595 -9.91 10.86 -12.31
C PHE A 595 -8.75 11.65 -12.90
N VAL A 596 -7.58 11.55 -12.27
CA VAL A 596 -6.35 12.12 -12.83
C VAL A 596 -5.92 11.37 -14.09
N ALA A 597 -6.06 10.05 -14.12
CA ALA A 597 -5.75 9.24 -15.30
C ALA A 597 -6.79 9.40 -16.42
N LEU A 598 -8.08 9.56 -16.09
CA LEU A 598 -9.18 9.53 -17.06
C LEU A 598 -9.74 10.91 -17.42
N GLY A 599 -9.27 11.98 -16.77
CA GLY A 599 -9.62 13.37 -17.11
C GLY A 599 -11.07 13.77 -16.80
N SER A 600 -11.66 13.25 -15.73
CA SER A 600 -13.06 13.51 -15.35
C SER A 600 -13.24 13.73 -13.85
N SER A 601 -14.46 13.62 -13.32
CA SER A 601 -14.77 13.84 -11.91
C SER A 601 -15.76 12.79 -11.33
N PRO A 602 -15.88 12.70 -10.00
CA PRO A 602 -16.74 11.73 -9.32
C PRO A 602 -18.18 11.80 -9.80
N GLY A 603 -18.78 10.63 -10.03
CA GLY A 603 -20.17 10.50 -10.46
C GLY A 603 -20.44 10.86 -11.92
N GLN A 604 -19.45 11.39 -12.65
CA GLN A 604 -19.58 11.69 -14.08
C GLN A 604 -19.16 10.53 -14.99
N ILE A 605 -18.31 9.63 -14.48
CA ILE A 605 -17.77 8.50 -15.22
C ILE A 605 -17.74 7.22 -14.38
N GLU A 606 -17.84 6.11 -15.07
CA GLU A 606 -17.43 4.81 -14.55
C GLU A 606 -15.90 4.68 -14.54
N VAL A 607 -15.38 3.94 -13.56
CA VAL A 607 -13.96 3.64 -13.45
C VAL A 607 -13.79 2.13 -13.44
N CYS A 608 -13.04 1.61 -14.41
CA CYS A 608 -12.68 0.20 -14.46
C CYS A 608 -11.22 -0.02 -14.06
N HIS A 609 -10.97 -1.19 -13.47
CA HIS A 609 -9.62 -1.70 -13.24
C HIS A 609 -9.59 -3.23 -13.39
N TRP A 610 -8.39 -3.77 -13.60
CA TRP A 610 -8.15 -5.21 -13.59
C TRP A 610 -8.18 -5.75 -12.15
N ILE A 611 -8.58 -7.00 -11.99
CA ILE A 611 -8.34 -7.79 -10.78
C ILE A 611 -6.91 -8.34 -10.88
N PHE A 612 -6.07 -7.99 -9.92
CA PHE A 612 -4.63 -8.31 -9.96
C PHE A 612 -4.36 -9.76 -9.57
N GLU A 613 -3.12 -10.22 -9.72
CA GLU A 613 -2.72 -11.53 -9.23
C GLU A 613 -3.08 -11.66 -7.73
N ASN A 614 -3.57 -12.83 -7.34
CA ASN A 614 -4.05 -13.15 -5.98
C ASN A 614 -5.28 -12.38 -5.48
N ASP A 615 -5.67 -11.26 -6.09
CA ASP A 615 -6.97 -10.65 -5.86
C ASP A 615 -8.08 -11.44 -6.56
N MET A 616 -9.30 -11.31 -6.07
CA MET A 616 -10.45 -12.01 -6.65
C MET A 616 -11.75 -11.25 -6.47
N THR A 617 -12.73 -11.55 -7.32
CA THR A 617 -14.09 -11.04 -7.19
C THR A 617 -15.10 -12.18 -7.25
N TRP A 618 -16.03 -12.20 -6.31
CA TRP A 618 -17.18 -13.09 -6.31
C TRP A 618 -18.35 -12.40 -6.99
N THR A 619 -19.06 -13.16 -7.82
CA THR A 619 -20.28 -12.70 -8.49
C THR A 619 -21.35 -13.78 -8.37
N ILE A 620 -22.58 -13.44 -8.70
CA ILE A 620 -23.61 -14.44 -9.02
C ILE A 620 -23.18 -15.30 -10.23
N SER A 621 -23.74 -16.51 -10.33
CA SER A 621 -23.59 -17.34 -11.53
C SER A 621 -24.39 -16.77 -12.71
N ASP A 622 -23.84 -16.93 -13.91
CA ASP A 622 -24.54 -16.66 -15.17
C ASP A 622 -25.20 -17.97 -15.61
N ASP A 623 -26.30 -18.35 -14.97
CA ASP A 623 -27.05 -19.56 -15.36
C ASP A 623 -27.79 -19.37 -16.70
#